data_AF-A0A8T6YD84-F1
#
_entry.id   AF-A0A8T6YD84-F1
#
_cell.length_a   1.000
_cell.length_b   1.000
_cell.length_c   1.000
_cell.angle_alpha   90.00
_cell.angle_beta   90.00
_cell.angle_gamma   90.00
#
_symmetry.space_group_name_H-M   'P 1'
#
loop_
_entity.id
_entity.type
_entity.pdbx_description
1 polymer ?
#
loop_
_entity_poly.entity_id
_entity_poly.type
_entity_poly.pdbx_seq_one_letter_code
_entity_poly.pdbx_strand_id
1 'polypeptide(L)'
;MELTPIQKEILTALINLYRERKQAVKGEDIAEIINRNPGTVRNQMQSLKALGLVEGVPGPKGGYKATGATYQALSLSELENETVVPLRRNDEVIQNATAAEISFTTVRHPDLCNASVHVIGDIKKFDIGDIISIGPTPVNRLVMRGEVIGRDDTRNSVLFVIQEMISLPKKPVKNYIKEQTITIPASATIQEASRILVENKIHGAPVRDKNSIVGIVTLTDIGKTLAEGKTSLKIKDIMTRKIISVDGDLPLYEVVKVFNKEKVGRLLVRVNGEIAGLISKTDVLDKLVVY
;
A
#
# COMPACT_ATOMS: atom_id res chain seq x y z
N MET A 1 -9.13 18.07 26.79
CA MET A 1 -7.85 18.48 27.41
C MET A 1 -6.81 18.48 26.32
N GLU A 2 -6.09 19.59 26.11
CA GLU A 2 -5.06 19.64 25.06
C GLU A 2 -3.73 19.14 25.62
N LEU A 3 -3.18 18.10 24.98
CA LEU A 3 -1.85 17.58 25.29
C LEU A 3 -0.79 18.40 24.55
N THR A 4 0.33 18.67 25.23
CA THR A 4 1.50 19.29 24.60
C THR A 4 2.12 18.34 23.55
N PRO A 5 2.85 18.86 22.54
CA PRO A 5 3.50 18.01 21.53
C PRO A 5 4.39 16.92 22.13
N ILE A 6 5.19 17.26 23.15
CA ILE A 6 6.07 16.30 23.84
C ILE A 6 5.29 15.22 24.60
N GLN A 7 4.14 15.56 25.19
CA GLN A 7 3.27 14.58 25.84
C GLN A 7 2.66 13.62 24.82
N LYS A 8 2.24 14.12 23.66
CA LYS A 8 1.75 13.26 22.57
C LYS A 8 2.84 12.32 22.08
N GLU A 9 4.04 12.84 21.83
CA GLU A 9 5.21 12.07 21.39
C GLU A 9 5.58 10.95 22.37
N ILE A 10 5.63 11.25 23.67
CA ILE A 10 5.88 10.28 24.75
C ILE A 10 4.80 9.20 24.81
N LEU A 11 3.52 9.58 24.72
CA LEU A 11 2.41 8.62 24.76
C LEU A 11 2.40 7.72 23.52
N THR A 12 2.65 8.26 22.33
CA THR A 12 2.77 7.48 21.09
C THR A 12 3.93 6.49 21.16
N ALA A 13 5.11 6.93 21.61
CA ALA A 13 6.27 6.07 21.79
C ALA A 13 6.00 4.95 22.81
N LEU A 14 5.35 5.28 23.94
CA LEU A 14 4.92 4.31 24.95
C LEU A 14 3.99 3.24 24.37
N ILE A 15 2.97 3.63 23.58
CA ILE A 15 2.02 2.71 22.96
C ILE A 15 2.73 1.78 21.97
N ASN A 16 3.60 2.32 21.12
CA ASN A 16 4.32 1.55 20.11
C ASN A 16 5.27 0.53 20.73
N LEU A 17 6.07 0.94 21.72
CA LEU A 17 6.96 0.06 22.47
C LEU A 17 6.20 -1.05 23.21
N TYR A 18 5.03 -0.72 23.76
CA TYR A 18 4.18 -1.69 24.42
C TYR A 18 3.62 -2.73 23.44
N ARG A 19 3.19 -2.30 22.25
CA ARG A 19 2.67 -3.21 21.20
C ARG A 19 3.74 -4.20 20.74
N GLU A 20 4.97 -3.73 20.55
CA GLU A 20 6.08 -4.57 20.10
C GLU A 20 6.50 -5.59 21.17
N ARG A 21 6.68 -5.13 22.41
CA ARG A 21 7.29 -5.94 23.48
C ARG A 21 6.27 -6.66 24.37
N LYS A 22 4.99 -6.29 24.31
CA LYS A 22 3.88 -6.75 25.18
C LYS A 22 4.18 -6.67 26.69
N GLN A 23 5.02 -5.73 27.10
CA GLN A 23 5.41 -5.52 28.50
C GLN A 23 5.48 -4.02 28.84
N ALA A 24 5.50 -3.68 30.13
CA ALA A 24 5.65 -2.30 30.58
C ALA A 24 6.95 -1.69 30.04
N VAL A 25 6.90 -0.40 29.68
CA VAL A 25 7.97 0.27 28.95
C VAL A 25 8.75 1.21 29.88
N LYS A 26 10.07 1.16 29.86
CA LYS A 26 10.88 2.03 30.72
C LYS A 26 10.93 3.46 30.18
N GLY A 27 11.11 4.43 31.07
CA GLY A 27 11.25 5.83 30.67
C GLY A 27 12.49 6.06 29.80
N GLU A 28 13.54 5.30 30.05
CA GLU A 28 14.79 5.30 29.28
C GLU A 28 14.57 4.80 27.84
N ASP A 29 13.79 3.73 27.65
CA ASP A 29 13.45 3.21 26.32
C ASP A 29 12.67 4.26 25.50
N ILE A 30 11.72 4.95 26.15
CA ILE A 30 10.93 6.00 25.51
C ILE A 30 11.85 7.16 25.12
N ALA A 31 12.73 7.58 26.04
CA ALA A 31 13.68 8.68 25.83
C ALA A 31 14.65 8.40 24.68
N GLU A 32 15.10 7.16 24.53
CA GLU A 32 15.94 6.73 23.41
C GLU A 32 15.19 6.84 22.08
N ILE A 33 13.94 6.36 22.00
CA ILE A 33 13.14 6.40 20.76
C ILE A 33 12.84 7.82 20.30
N ILE A 34 12.47 8.70 21.23
CA ILE A 34 12.10 10.09 20.90
C ILE A 34 13.33 11.02 20.92
N ASN A 35 14.53 10.47 21.10
CA ASN A 35 15.80 11.21 21.18
C ASN A 35 15.74 12.39 22.17
N ARG A 36 15.27 12.13 23.39
CA ARG A 36 15.17 13.12 24.49
C ARG A 36 15.95 12.68 25.72
N ASN A 37 16.20 13.64 26.60
CA ASN A 37 16.83 13.34 27.89
C ASN A 37 15.89 12.47 28.76
N PRO A 38 16.37 11.37 29.37
CA PRO A 38 15.55 10.51 30.23
C PRO A 38 14.88 11.23 31.40
N GLY A 39 15.55 12.25 31.97
CA GLY A 39 14.99 13.09 33.02
C GLY A 39 13.77 13.91 32.54
N THR A 40 13.81 14.43 31.31
CA THR A 40 12.66 15.13 30.71
C THR A 40 11.48 14.18 30.53
N VAL A 41 11.71 12.98 30.00
CA VAL A 41 10.67 11.97 29.84
C VAL A 41 10.10 11.58 31.20
N ARG A 42 10.93 11.32 32.20
CA ARG A 42 10.48 11.00 33.57
C ARG A 42 9.57 12.08 34.14
N ASN A 43 9.92 13.36 33.98
CA ASN A 43 9.11 14.48 34.46
C ASN A 43 7.76 14.55 33.74
N GLN A 44 7.75 14.38 32.41
CA GLN A 44 6.51 14.33 31.64
C GLN A 44 5.66 13.11 32.00
N MET A 45 6.26 11.95 32.29
CA MET A 45 5.55 10.75 32.73
C MET A 45 4.90 10.93 34.11
N GLN A 46 5.49 11.72 35.01
CA GLN A 46 4.82 12.10 36.26
C GLN A 46 3.58 12.96 36.01
N SER A 47 3.68 13.93 35.11
CA SER A 47 2.54 14.75 34.68
C SER A 47 1.44 13.90 34.03
N LEU A 48 1.81 13.04 33.08
CA LEU A 48 0.89 12.12 32.41
C LEU A 48 0.24 11.12 33.37
N LYS A 49 0.96 10.68 34.41
CA LYS A 49 0.42 9.82 35.47
C LYS A 49 -0.60 10.56 36.33
N ALA A 50 -0.32 11.81 36.69
CA ALA A 50 -1.26 12.66 37.42
C ALA A 50 -2.54 12.93 36.62
N LEU A 51 -2.42 12.99 35.29
CA LEU A 51 -3.55 13.12 34.37
C LEU A 51 -4.32 11.81 34.14
N GLY A 52 -3.91 10.70 34.78
CA GLY A 52 -4.53 9.39 34.61
C GLY A 52 -4.33 8.76 33.24
N LEU A 53 -3.39 9.29 32.43
CA LEU A 53 -3.11 8.82 31.08
C LEU A 53 -2.15 7.63 31.11
N VAL A 54 -1.22 7.58 32.06
CA VAL A 54 -0.28 6.45 32.19
C VAL A 54 -0.27 5.89 33.61
N GLU A 55 -0.06 4.58 33.70
CA GLU A 55 0.13 3.85 34.96
C GLU A 55 1.59 3.43 35.09
N GLY A 56 2.12 3.51 36.32
CA GLY A 56 3.45 3.00 36.64
C GLY A 56 3.37 1.55 37.11
N VAL A 57 4.17 0.67 36.51
CA VAL A 57 4.29 -0.73 36.90
C VAL A 57 5.58 -0.89 37.74
N PRO A 58 5.49 -1.33 39.01
CA PRO A 58 6.67 -1.50 39.85
C PRO A 58 7.44 -2.79 39.52
N GLY A 59 8.69 -2.87 39.96
CA GLY A 59 9.54 -4.07 39.89
C GLY A 59 10.61 -4.05 38.79
N PRO A 60 11.40 -5.13 38.64
CA PRO A 60 12.54 -5.20 37.72
C PRO A 60 12.14 -5.22 36.23
N LYS A 61 10.90 -5.67 35.93
CA LYS A 61 10.22 -5.52 34.62
C LYS A 61 9.22 -4.36 34.62
N GLY A 62 9.39 -3.44 35.57
CA GLY A 62 8.55 -2.27 35.74
C GLY A 62 8.80 -1.19 34.68
N GLY A 63 7.97 -0.16 34.70
CA GLY A 63 7.96 0.89 33.69
C GLY A 63 6.60 1.58 33.68
N TYR A 64 6.11 1.88 32.50
CA TYR A 64 4.84 2.55 32.31
C TYR A 64 3.93 1.79 31.33
N LYS A 65 2.63 2.00 31.49
CA LYS A 65 1.58 1.51 30.58
C LYS A 65 0.59 2.65 30.28
N ALA A 66 0.07 2.68 29.07
CA ALA A 66 -1.02 3.58 28.72
C ALA A 66 -2.35 3.07 29.32
N THR A 67 -3.15 3.99 29.86
CA THR A 67 -4.52 3.71 30.32
C THR A 67 -5.53 3.90 29.18
N GLY A 68 -6.78 3.47 29.39
CA GLY A 68 -7.89 3.76 28.48
C GLY A 68 -8.07 5.27 28.17
N ALA A 69 -7.75 6.14 29.14
CA ALA A 69 -7.83 7.59 28.98
C ALA A 69 -6.74 8.14 28.05
N THR A 70 -5.55 7.52 27.98
CA THR A 70 -4.58 7.84 26.92
C THR A 70 -5.16 7.61 25.55
N TYR A 71 -5.90 6.50 25.39
CA TYR A 71 -6.55 6.19 24.14
C TYR A 71 -7.54 7.30 23.75
N GLN A 72 -8.41 7.69 24.66
CA GLN A 72 -9.35 8.77 24.38
C GLN A 72 -8.68 10.15 24.18
N ALA A 73 -7.60 10.46 24.91
CA ALA A 73 -6.93 11.76 24.87
C ALA A 73 -6.09 12.01 23.61
N LEU A 74 -5.58 10.96 22.96
CA LEU A 74 -4.98 11.08 21.63
C LEU A 74 -5.99 10.87 20.50
N SER A 75 -7.30 10.79 20.80
CA SER A 75 -8.34 10.39 19.84
C SER A 75 -8.09 8.99 19.22
N LEU A 76 -7.58 8.03 20.01
CA LEU A 76 -7.28 6.64 19.61
C LEU A 76 -8.50 5.74 19.35
N SER A 77 -9.75 6.23 19.35
CA SER A 77 -10.87 5.44 18.80
C SER A 77 -10.60 4.98 17.35
N GLU A 78 -9.69 5.65 16.66
CA GLU A 78 -9.24 5.36 15.29
C GLU A 78 -7.88 4.61 15.22
N LEU A 79 -7.19 4.43 16.34
CA LEU A 79 -5.79 4.02 16.38
C LEU A 79 -5.57 2.57 16.85
N GLU A 80 -6.62 1.83 17.20
CA GLU A 80 -6.53 0.37 17.41
C GLU A 80 -6.06 -0.39 16.15
N ASN A 81 -6.10 0.25 14.97
CA ASN A 81 -5.64 -0.29 13.69
C ASN A 81 -4.50 0.51 13.04
N GLU A 82 -3.70 1.25 13.82
CA GLU A 82 -2.60 2.05 13.26
C GLU A 82 -1.53 1.14 12.64
N THR A 83 -1.48 1.13 11.30
CA THR A 83 -0.49 0.38 10.54
C THR A 83 0.72 1.28 10.31
N VAL A 84 1.91 0.78 10.65
CA VAL A 84 3.17 1.51 10.46
C VAL A 84 3.35 1.94 9.01
N VAL A 85 3.66 3.22 8.80
CA VAL A 85 4.06 3.77 7.49
C VAL A 85 5.57 3.79 7.43
N PRO A 86 6.22 2.86 6.70
CA PRO A 86 7.67 2.74 6.73
C PRO A 86 8.33 3.88 5.96
N LEU A 87 9.52 4.26 6.42
CA LEU A 87 10.45 5.10 5.68
C LEU A 87 11.55 4.23 5.08
N ARG A 88 11.84 4.46 3.80
CA ARG A 88 12.96 3.85 3.09
C ARG A 88 13.97 4.89 2.68
N ARG A 89 15.24 4.53 2.71
CA ARG A 89 16.36 5.30 2.17
C ARG A 89 17.08 4.41 1.15
N ASN A 90 17.19 4.87 -0.09
CA ASN A 90 17.84 4.13 -1.17
C ASN A 90 17.29 2.68 -1.28
N ASP A 91 15.95 2.57 -1.23
CA ASP A 91 15.16 1.33 -1.24
C ASP A 91 15.27 0.40 -0.01
N GLU A 92 16.12 0.74 0.97
CA GLU A 92 16.24 0.01 2.23
C GLU A 92 15.32 0.57 3.31
N VAL A 93 14.60 -0.30 4.04
CA VAL A 93 13.74 0.11 5.16
C VAL A 93 14.60 0.55 6.33
N ILE A 94 14.38 1.76 6.83
CA ILE A 94 15.04 2.24 8.04
C ILE A 94 14.31 1.67 9.26
N GLN A 95 15.00 0.79 10.00
CA GLN A 95 14.47 0.23 11.23
C GLN A 95 14.14 1.33 12.24
N ASN A 96 12.95 1.21 12.84
CA ASN A 96 12.40 2.12 13.84
C ASN A 96 12.22 3.57 13.37
N ALA A 97 12.14 3.82 12.06
CA ALA A 97 11.76 5.12 11.50
C ALA A 97 10.46 5.00 10.70
N THR A 98 9.44 5.74 11.12
CA THR A 98 8.10 5.66 10.54
C THR A 98 7.51 7.05 10.36
N ALA A 99 6.71 7.25 9.31
CA ALA A 99 6.04 8.52 9.08
C ALA A 99 4.80 8.67 9.97
N ALA A 100 4.72 9.77 10.71
CA ALA A 100 3.55 10.14 11.51
C ALA A 100 2.69 11.20 10.83
N GLU A 101 3.31 12.15 10.14
CA GLU A 101 2.61 13.20 9.39
C GLU A 101 3.38 13.49 8.09
N ILE A 102 2.65 13.79 7.02
CA ILE A 102 3.21 14.40 5.80
C ILE A 102 2.52 15.73 5.57
N SER A 103 3.32 16.79 5.42
CA SER A 103 2.83 18.14 5.16
C SER A 103 3.44 18.65 3.85
N PHE A 104 2.60 19.05 2.89
CA PHE A 104 3.07 19.70 1.66
C PHE A 104 3.41 21.16 1.97
N THR A 105 4.66 21.53 1.80
CA THR A 105 5.15 22.89 2.08
C THR A 105 5.18 23.75 0.83
N THR A 106 5.16 23.16 -0.36
CA THR A 106 5.05 23.88 -1.63
C THR A 106 4.17 23.11 -2.60
N VAL A 107 3.09 23.76 -3.07
CA VAL A 107 2.14 23.19 -4.05
C VAL A 107 1.84 24.13 -5.21
N ARG A 108 2.22 25.41 -5.11
CA ARG A 108 1.94 26.44 -6.13
C ARG A 108 3.10 26.69 -7.09
N HIS A 109 4.26 26.08 -6.84
CA HIS A 109 5.42 26.25 -7.71
C HIS A 109 5.32 25.24 -8.87
N PRO A 110 5.57 25.67 -10.13
CA PRO A 110 5.39 24.81 -11.30
C PRO A 110 6.30 23.57 -11.29
N ASP A 111 7.54 23.73 -10.81
CA ASP A 111 8.56 22.68 -10.90
C ASP A 111 8.98 22.09 -9.54
N LEU A 112 8.41 22.57 -8.43
CA LEU A 112 8.84 22.17 -7.08
C LEU A 112 7.64 21.79 -6.23
N CYS A 113 7.65 20.56 -5.75
CA CYS A 113 6.71 20.06 -4.77
C CYS A 113 7.48 19.64 -3.53
N ASN A 114 7.63 20.55 -2.56
CA ASN A 114 8.32 20.26 -1.32
C ASN A 114 7.34 19.71 -0.29
N ALA A 115 7.82 18.78 0.52
CA ALA A 115 7.11 18.30 1.68
C ALA A 115 8.04 18.10 2.87
N SER A 116 7.43 18.08 4.06
CA SER A 116 8.07 17.61 5.28
C SER A 116 7.36 16.36 5.77
N VAL A 117 8.12 15.37 6.22
CA VAL A 117 7.58 14.22 6.94
C VAL A 117 8.01 14.29 8.39
N HIS A 118 7.05 14.27 9.30
CA HIS A 118 7.33 14.07 10.72
C HIS A 118 7.62 12.59 10.95
N VAL A 119 8.78 12.30 11.55
CA VAL A 119 9.27 10.95 11.73
C VAL A 119 9.14 10.56 13.19
N ILE A 120 8.63 9.37 13.46
CA ILE A 120 8.84 8.68 14.73
C ILE A 120 10.10 7.85 14.55
N GLY A 121 11.18 8.20 15.24
CA GLY A 121 12.50 7.56 15.12
C GLY A 121 13.64 8.55 14.87
N ASP A 122 14.84 8.02 14.63
CA ASP A 122 16.06 8.81 14.43
C ASP A 122 16.19 9.35 13.00
N ILE A 123 16.01 10.66 12.85
CA ILE A 123 16.15 11.34 11.55
C ILE A 123 17.60 11.57 11.12
N LYS A 124 18.59 11.36 11.99
CA LYS A 124 20.01 11.50 11.63
C LYS A 124 20.46 10.44 10.62
N LYS A 125 19.65 9.41 10.41
CA LYS A 125 19.83 8.38 9.39
C LYS A 125 19.51 8.86 7.97
N PHE A 126 18.98 10.07 7.77
CA PHE A 126 18.68 10.62 6.45
C PHE A 126 19.61 11.80 6.17
N ASP A 127 20.42 11.71 5.13
CA ASP A 127 21.35 12.74 4.70
C ASP A 127 20.81 13.52 3.50
N ILE A 128 21.28 14.75 3.32
CA ILE A 128 20.90 15.57 2.16
C ILE A 128 21.38 14.86 0.89
N GLY A 129 20.49 14.76 -0.11
CA GLY A 129 20.70 14.02 -1.35
C GLY A 129 20.22 12.57 -1.30
N ASP A 130 19.82 12.05 -0.13
CA ASP A 130 19.22 10.71 -0.05
C ASP A 130 17.90 10.64 -0.83
N ILE A 131 17.70 9.54 -1.56
CA ILE A 131 16.39 9.22 -2.11
C ILE A 131 15.58 8.48 -1.05
N ILE A 132 14.50 9.10 -0.60
CA ILE A 132 13.60 8.50 0.38
C ILE A 132 12.28 8.07 -0.26
N SER A 133 11.67 7.05 0.33
CA SER A 133 10.30 6.66 0.03
C SER A 133 9.48 6.55 1.31
N ILE A 134 8.27 7.11 1.27
CA ILE A 134 7.33 7.17 2.38
C ILE A 134 6.07 6.43 1.98
N GLY A 135 5.72 5.36 2.70
CA GLY A 135 4.56 4.53 2.38
C GLY A 135 4.89 3.05 2.14
N PRO A 136 3.90 2.23 1.77
CA PRO A 136 2.54 2.61 1.43
C PRO A 136 1.70 3.00 2.67
N THR A 137 0.92 4.09 2.58
CA THR A 137 -0.01 4.48 3.65
C THR A 137 -1.19 3.49 3.79
N PRO A 138 -1.87 3.42 4.94
CA PRO A 138 -2.87 2.37 5.19
C PRO A 138 -4.16 2.55 4.37
N VAL A 139 -4.54 3.81 4.11
CA VAL A 139 -5.79 4.15 3.42
C VAL A 139 -5.65 3.97 1.92
N ASN A 140 -4.93 4.81 1.20
CA ASN A 140 -4.89 4.71 -0.27
C ASN A 140 -3.61 4.05 -0.80
N ARG A 141 -2.80 3.42 0.08
CA ARG A 141 -1.50 2.84 -0.30
C ARG A 141 -0.61 3.87 -0.99
N LEU A 142 -0.72 5.14 -0.58
CA LEU A 142 0.07 6.23 -1.13
C LEU A 142 1.55 5.94 -0.83
N VAL A 143 2.36 6.02 -1.87
CA VAL A 143 3.81 6.00 -1.80
C VAL A 143 4.30 7.33 -2.37
N MET A 144 5.11 8.03 -1.61
CA MET A 144 5.82 9.21 -2.10
C MET A 144 7.29 8.90 -2.19
N ARG A 145 7.94 9.37 -3.24
CA ARG A 145 9.39 9.24 -3.44
C ARG A 145 9.97 10.60 -3.76
N GLY A 146 11.12 10.88 -3.19
CA GLY A 146 11.75 12.18 -3.35
C GLY A 146 13.14 12.24 -2.76
N GLU A 147 13.78 13.39 -2.92
CA GLU A 147 15.16 13.64 -2.49
C GLU A 147 15.18 14.52 -1.24
N VAL A 148 15.94 14.11 -0.22
CA VAL A 148 16.10 14.85 1.03
C VAL A 148 16.88 16.13 0.78
N ILE A 149 16.33 17.26 1.20
CA ILE A 149 16.97 18.58 1.10
C ILE A 149 17.35 19.14 2.47
N GLY A 150 16.84 18.56 3.55
CA GLY A 150 17.17 19.00 4.90
C GLY A 150 16.46 18.24 6.00
N ARG A 151 16.77 18.62 7.24
CA ARG A 151 16.20 18.08 8.47
C ARG A 151 15.82 19.23 9.41
N ASP A 152 14.73 19.07 10.15
CA ASP A 152 14.36 19.90 11.29
C ASP A 152 14.47 19.04 12.56
N ASP A 153 15.64 19.10 13.22
CA ASP A 153 15.92 18.35 14.44
C ASP A 153 15.01 18.76 15.62
N THR A 154 14.47 19.98 15.59
CA THR A 154 13.60 20.47 16.67
C THR A 154 12.22 19.82 16.58
N ARG A 155 11.72 19.63 15.36
CA ARG A 155 10.41 19.01 15.07
C ARG A 155 10.50 17.54 14.68
N ASN A 156 11.69 16.96 14.70
CA ASN A 156 11.97 15.60 14.23
C ASN A 156 11.39 15.32 12.83
N SER A 157 11.66 16.22 11.88
CA SER A 157 11.10 16.15 10.52
C SER A 157 12.18 16.13 9.44
N VAL A 158 11.90 15.43 8.34
CA VAL A 158 12.74 15.41 7.14
C VAL A 158 12.07 16.23 6.05
N LEU A 159 12.80 17.16 5.45
CA LEU A 159 12.36 17.97 4.30
C LEU A 159 12.86 17.32 3.02
N PHE A 160 11.97 17.16 2.04
CA PHE A 160 12.30 16.50 0.79
C PHE A 160 11.53 17.10 -0.38
N VAL A 161 12.14 17.06 -1.56
CA VAL A 161 11.51 17.40 -2.84
C VAL A 161 10.83 16.14 -3.36
N ILE A 162 9.52 16.20 -3.54
CA ILE A 162 8.72 15.10 -4.09
C ILE A 162 9.02 14.99 -5.59
N GLN A 163 9.46 13.81 -6.01
CA GLN A 163 9.66 13.46 -7.41
C GLN A 163 8.48 12.64 -7.94
N GLU A 164 7.91 11.76 -7.11
CA GLU A 164 6.81 10.88 -7.49
C GLU A 164 5.79 10.71 -6.35
N MET A 165 4.51 10.65 -6.71
CA MET A 165 3.42 10.26 -5.82
C MET A 165 2.55 9.20 -6.50
N ILE A 166 2.52 8.01 -5.93
CA ILE A 166 1.86 6.85 -6.52
C ILE A 166 0.82 6.32 -5.54
N SER A 167 -0.40 6.11 -6.02
CA SER A 167 -1.49 5.59 -5.23
C SER A 167 -2.38 4.72 -6.11
N LEU A 168 -2.83 3.59 -5.57
CA LEU A 168 -3.82 2.73 -6.23
C LEU A 168 -5.15 2.85 -5.50
N PRO A 169 -6.25 3.18 -6.19
CA PRO A 169 -7.56 3.30 -5.57
C PRO A 169 -7.97 2.03 -4.82
N LYS A 170 -8.67 2.22 -3.70
CA LYS A 170 -9.33 1.13 -2.97
C LYS A 170 -10.65 0.68 -3.58
N LYS A 171 -11.11 1.35 -4.64
CA LYS A 171 -12.40 1.05 -5.27
C LYS A 171 -12.43 -0.42 -5.72
N PRO A 172 -13.55 -1.13 -5.50
CA PRO A 172 -13.74 -2.51 -5.95
C PRO A 172 -13.45 -2.72 -7.44
N VAL A 173 -12.83 -3.86 -7.79
CA VAL A 173 -12.46 -4.19 -9.17
C VAL A 173 -13.66 -4.28 -10.12
N LYS A 174 -14.84 -4.65 -9.62
CA LYS A 174 -16.09 -4.65 -10.41
C LYS A 174 -16.43 -3.28 -11.02
N ASN A 175 -15.84 -2.21 -10.53
CA ASN A 175 -16.03 -0.86 -11.08
C ASN A 175 -15.04 -0.50 -12.19
N TYR A 176 -14.11 -1.40 -12.51
CA TYR A 176 -13.07 -1.24 -13.53
C TYR A 176 -13.25 -2.18 -14.72
N ILE A 177 -14.14 -3.17 -14.61
CA ILE A 177 -14.47 -4.07 -15.72
C ILE A 177 -15.41 -3.39 -16.73
N LYS A 178 -15.31 -3.82 -17.98
CA LYS A 178 -16.31 -3.51 -19.01
C LYS A 178 -17.47 -4.51 -18.89
N GLU A 179 -18.69 -4.02 -18.95
CA GLU A 179 -19.88 -4.86 -19.06
C GLU A 179 -19.82 -5.66 -20.37
N GLN A 180 -20.10 -6.96 -20.32
CA GLN A 180 -20.06 -7.91 -21.44
C GLN A 180 -18.65 -8.08 -22.06
N THR A 181 -17.91 -9.05 -21.53
CA THR A 181 -16.60 -9.42 -22.07
C THR A 181 -16.74 -10.14 -23.40
N ILE A 182 -15.97 -9.70 -24.40
CA ILE A 182 -15.81 -10.40 -25.68
C ILE A 182 -15.23 -11.80 -25.41
N THR A 183 -15.87 -12.83 -25.95
CA THR A 183 -15.45 -14.22 -25.81
C THR A 183 -15.13 -14.84 -27.15
N ILE A 184 -14.30 -15.89 -27.15
CA ILE A 184 -13.93 -16.64 -28.35
C ILE A 184 -14.50 -18.05 -28.25
N PRO A 185 -15.21 -18.56 -29.27
CA PRO A 185 -15.68 -19.94 -29.29
C PRO A 185 -14.53 -20.95 -29.23
N ALA A 186 -14.67 -22.00 -28.44
CA ALA A 186 -13.68 -23.08 -28.33
C ALA A 186 -13.37 -23.77 -29.67
N SER A 187 -14.34 -23.80 -30.58
CA SER A 187 -14.24 -24.38 -31.93
C SER A 187 -13.63 -23.44 -32.99
N ALA A 188 -13.39 -22.18 -32.64
CA ALA A 188 -12.83 -21.19 -33.55
C ALA A 188 -11.42 -21.59 -34.03
N THR A 189 -11.09 -21.20 -35.25
CA THR A 189 -9.74 -21.27 -35.81
C THR A 189 -8.86 -20.17 -35.22
N ILE A 190 -7.54 -20.33 -35.38
CA ILE A 190 -6.57 -19.28 -35.05
C ILE A 190 -6.87 -17.98 -35.79
N GLN A 191 -7.26 -18.05 -37.06
CA GLN A 191 -7.55 -16.86 -37.88
C GLN A 191 -8.78 -16.10 -37.36
N GLU A 192 -9.88 -16.80 -37.06
CA GLU A 192 -11.10 -16.20 -36.51
C GLU A 192 -10.83 -15.55 -35.15
N ALA A 193 -10.13 -16.24 -34.26
CA ALA A 193 -9.74 -15.70 -32.96
C ALA A 193 -8.85 -14.46 -33.09
N SER A 194 -7.84 -14.51 -33.98
CA SER A 194 -6.95 -13.37 -34.23
C SER A 194 -7.73 -12.16 -34.73
N ARG A 195 -8.68 -12.37 -35.65
CA ARG A 195 -9.55 -11.31 -36.15
C ARG A 195 -10.37 -10.67 -35.03
N ILE A 196 -11.04 -11.48 -34.22
CA ILE A 196 -11.82 -11.00 -33.06
C ILE A 196 -10.94 -10.16 -32.13
N LEU A 197 -9.74 -10.64 -31.79
CA LEU A 197 -8.83 -9.94 -30.89
C LEU A 197 -8.38 -8.59 -31.47
N VAL A 198 -7.97 -8.55 -32.73
CA VAL A 198 -7.47 -7.35 -33.41
C VAL A 198 -8.58 -6.31 -33.62
N GLU A 199 -9.73 -6.71 -34.15
CA GLU A 199 -10.86 -5.81 -34.42
C GLU A 199 -11.37 -5.15 -33.15
N ASN A 200 -11.37 -5.89 -32.03
CA ASN A 200 -11.79 -5.37 -30.74
C ASN A 200 -10.65 -4.70 -29.94
N LYS A 201 -9.43 -4.62 -30.50
CA LYS A 201 -8.25 -4.04 -29.86
C LYS A 201 -7.94 -4.64 -28.48
N ILE A 202 -8.06 -5.97 -28.36
CA ILE A 202 -7.77 -6.72 -27.14
C ILE A 202 -6.69 -7.77 -27.39
N HIS A 203 -5.81 -7.99 -26.42
CA HIS A 203 -4.71 -8.96 -26.56
C HIS A 203 -5.04 -10.38 -26.06
N GLY A 204 -6.27 -10.59 -25.58
CA GLY A 204 -6.74 -11.90 -25.16
C GLY A 204 -8.17 -11.85 -24.64
N ALA A 205 -8.83 -13.01 -24.69
CA ALA A 205 -10.24 -13.15 -24.36
C ALA A 205 -10.53 -14.51 -23.69
N PRO A 206 -11.59 -14.61 -22.88
CA PRO A 206 -12.07 -15.88 -22.37
C PRO A 206 -12.59 -16.76 -23.52
N VAL A 207 -12.32 -18.06 -23.42
CA VAL A 207 -12.79 -19.06 -24.37
C VAL A 207 -14.08 -19.68 -23.86
N ARG A 208 -15.13 -19.64 -24.67
CA ARG A 208 -16.45 -20.16 -24.34
C ARG A 208 -16.71 -21.48 -25.08
N ASP A 209 -17.15 -22.48 -24.34
CA ASP A 209 -17.76 -23.69 -24.90
C ASP A 209 -19.21 -23.76 -24.40
N LYS A 210 -20.15 -23.71 -25.33
CA LYS A 210 -21.60 -23.58 -25.05
C LYS A 210 -21.89 -22.41 -24.10
N ASN A 211 -22.16 -22.68 -22.82
CA ASN A 211 -22.51 -21.68 -21.80
C ASN A 211 -21.44 -21.49 -20.73
N SER A 212 -20.27 -22.11 -20.88
CA SER A 212 -19.22 -22.07 -19.87
C SER A 212 -17.93 -21.50 -20.42
N ILE A 213 -17.25 -20.71 -19.58
CA ILE A 213 -15.86 -20.30 -19.86
C ILE A 213 -14.96 -21.48 -19.50
N VAL A 214 -14.21 -21.98 -20.48
CA VAL A 214 -13.37 -23.18 -20.38
C VAL A 214 -11.87 -22.90 -20.47
N GLY A 215 -11.49 -21.65 -20.72
CA GLY A 215 -10.10 -21.22 -20.75
C GLY A 215 -9.94 -19.75 -21.13
N ILE A 216 -8.71 -19.35 -21.39
CA ILE A 216 -8.32 -18.03 -21.90
C ILE A 216 -7.36 -18.24 -23.07
N VAL A 217 -7.49 -17.43 -24.12
CA VAL A 217 -6.53 -17.39 -25.23
C VAL A 217 -6.04 -15.96 -25.44
N THR A 218 -4.75 -15.82 -25.75
CA THR A 218 -4.08 -14.54 -25.98
C THR A 218 -3.38 -14.51 -27.34
N LEU A 219 -3.02 -13.31 -27.81
CA LEU A 219 -2.18 -13.15 -29.00
C LEU A 219 -0.82 -13.85 -28.84
N THR A 220 -0.31 -13.96 -27.62
CA THR A 220 0.93 -14.70 -27.34
C THR A 220 0.76 -16.20 -27.55
N ASP A 221 -0.37 -16.78 -27.14
CA ASP A 221 -0.66 -18.20 -27.36
C ASP A 221 -0.78 -18.52 -28.86
N ILE A 222 -1.46 -17.63 -29.59
CA ILE A 222 -1.57 -17.68 -31.05
C ILE A 222 -0.18 -17.58 -31.69
N GLY A 223 0.60 -16.57 -31.33
CA GLY A 223 1.93 -16.34 -31.90
C GLY A 223 2.89 -17.52 -31.68
N LYS A 224 2.89 -18.11 -30.47
CA LYS A 224 3.64 -19.34 -30.19
C LYS A 224 3.21 -20.50 -31.06
N THR A 225 1.89 -20.72 -31.19
CA THR A 225 1.35 -21.80 -32.02
C THR A 225 1.74 -21.67 -33.48
N LEU A 226 1.71 -20.43 -34.01
CA LEU A 226 2.11 -20.14 -35.39
C LEU A 226 3.62 -20.34 -35.60
N ALA A 227 4.45 -19.93 -34.64
CA ALA A 227 5.89 -20.14 -34.69
C ALA A 227 6.28 -21.63 -34.70
N GLU A 228 5.44 -22.49 -34.10
CA GLU A 228 5.59 -23.95 -34.14
C GLU A 228 5.03 -24.60 -35.42
N GLY A 229 4.46 -23.81 -36.36
CA GLY A 229 3.88 -24.31 -37.61
C GLY A 229 2.51 -25.00 -37.45
N LYS A 230 1.87 -24.89 -36.29
CA LYS A 230 0.63 -25.62 -35.95
C LYS A 230 -0.64 -24.84 -36.33
N THR A 231 -0.80 -24.50 -37.61
CA THR A 231 -1.85 -23.60 -38.09
C THR A 231 -3.27 -24.18 -38.13
N SER A 232 -3.40 -25.52 -38.16
CA SER A 232 -4.69 -26.22 -38.26
C SER A 232 -5.42 -26.41 -36.92
N LEU A 233 -4.77 -26.08 -35.80
CA LEU A 233 -5.35 -26.24 -34.46
C LEU A 233 -6.52 -25.28 -34.22
N LYS A 234 -7.41 -25.68 -33.31
CA LYS A 234 -8.52 -24.85 -32.83
C LYS A 234 -8.17 -24.19 -31.50
N ILE A 235 -8.94 -23.18 -31.11
CA ILE A 235 -8.70 -22.43 -29.88
C ILE A 235 -8.74 -23.32 -28.63
N LYS A 236 -9.64 -24.31 -28.58
CA LYS A 236 -9.69 -25.30 -27.49
C LYS A 236 -8.38 -26.09 -27.29
N ASP A 237 -7.55 -26.19 -28.32
CA ASP A 237 -6.31 -26.97 -28.32
C ASP A 237 -5.12 -26.15 -27.80
N ILE A 238 -5.20 -24.81 -27.91
CA ILE A 238 -4.10 -23.89 -27.54
C ILE A 238 -4.41 -23.01 -26.32
N MET A 239 -5.67 -22.94 -25.90
CA MET A 239 -6.08 -22.12 -24.76
C MET A 239 -5.44 -22.57 -23.45
N THR A 240 -5.21 -21.61 -22.56
CA THR A 240 -4.87 -21.92 -21.17
C THR A 240 -6.14 -22.31 -20.41
N ARG A 241 -6.20 -23.55 -19.91
CA ARG A 241 -7.35 -24.08 -19.15
C ARG A 241 -7.41 -23.60 -17.69
N LYS A 242 -6.27 -23.20 -17.10
CA LYS A 242 -6.22 -22.64 -15.75
C LYS A 242 -6.86 -21.24 -15.76
N ILE A 243 -8.13 -21.18 -15.39
CA ILE A 243 -8.85 -19.93 -15.24
C ILE A 243 -8.50 -19.32 -13.88
N ILE A 244 -7.95 -18.11 -13.90
CA ILE A 244 -7.69 -17.33 -12.69
C ILE A 244 -8.73 -16.23 -12.60
N SER A 245 -9.44 -16.19 -11.47
CA SER A 245 -10.48 -15.22 -11.21
C SER A 245 -10.35 -14.59 -9.84
N VAL A 246 -10.80 -13.35 -9.72
CA VAL A 246 -10.89 -12.60 -8.46
C VAL A 246 -12.33 -12.25 -8.15
N ASP A 247 -12.62 -12.02 -6.88
CA ASP A 247 -13.90 -11.47 -6.44
C ASP A 247 -14.03 -9.99 -6.85
N GLY A 248 -15.22 -9.58 -7.26
CA GLY A 248 -15.52 -8.23 -7.74
C GLY A 248 -15.42 -7.15 -6.67
N ASP A 249 -15.56 -7.52 -5.40
CA ASP A 249 -15.39 -6.63 -4.25
C ASP A 249 -13.93 -6.48 -3.81
N LEU A 250 -13.01 -7.26 -4.42
CA LEU A 250 -11.59 -7.12 -4.16
C LEU A 250 -11.09 -5.72 -4.58
N PRO A 251 -10.36 -4.99 -3.71
CA PRO A 251 -9.78 -3.70 -4.07
C PRO A 251 -8.80 -3.81 -5.25
N LEU A 252 -8.76 -2.79 -6.12
CA LEU A 252 -7.91 -2.81 -7.32
C LEU A 252 -6.44 -3.12 -7.02
N TYR A 253 -5.87 -2.58 -5.92
CA TYR A 253 -4.48 -2.83 -5.57
C TYR A 253 -4.18 -4.31 -5.23
N GLU A 254 -5.16 -5.05 -4.68
CA GLU A 254 -5.02 -6.49 -4.44
C GLU A 254 -5.07 -7.27 -5.77
N VAL A 255 -5.86 -6.81 -6.74
CA VAL A 255 -5.87 -7.38 -8.10
C VAL A 255 -4.51 -7.25 -8.78
N VAL A 256 -3.84 -6.10 -8.60
CA VAL A 256 -2.46 -5.90 -9.09
C VAL A 256 -1.49 -6.91 -8.47
N LYS A 257 -1.65 -7.25 -7.18
CA LYS A 257 -0.85 -8.31 -6.54
C LYS A 257 -1.14 -9.68 -7.16
N VAL A 258 -2.40 -10.00 -7.45
CA VAL A 258 -2.77 -11.27 -8.09
C VAL A 258 -2.14 -11.39 -9.48
N PHE A 259 -2.17 -10.32 -10.29
CA PHE A 259 -1.48 -10.31 -11.59
C PHE A 259 0.00 -10.69 -11.48
N ASN A 260 0.71 -10.14 -10.49
CA ASN A 260 2.13 -10.38 -10.30
C ASN A 260 2.41 -11.77 -9.72
N LYS A 261 1.64 -12.18 -8.70
CA LYS A 261 1.78 -13.48 -8.05
C LYS A 261 1.54 -14.64 -9.02
N GLU A 262 0.44 -14.57 -9.78
CA GLU A 262 0.07 -15.62 -10.73
C GLU A 262 0.78 -15.47 -12.10
N LYS A 263 1.56 -14.40 -12.29
CA LYS A 263 2.25 -14.06 -13.54
C LYS A 263 1.30 -14.01 -14.75
N VAL A 264 0.11 -13.46 -14.56
CA VAL A 264 -0.91 -13.30 -15.61
C VAL A 264 -1.15 -11.84 -15.95
N GLY A 265 -1.55 -11.58 -17.20
CA GLY A 265 -1.90 -10.23 -17.67
C GLY A 265 -3.39 -9.91 -17.61
N ARG A 266 -4.24 -10.91 -17.33
CA ARG A 266 -5.71 -10.85 -17.37
C ARG A 266 -6.31 -11.73 -16.27
N LEU A 267 -7.40 -11.27 -15.67
CA LEU A 267 -8.15 -11.97 -14.62
C LEU A 267 -9.63 -11.88 -14.94
N LEU A 268 -10.35 -12.99 -14.74
CA LEU A 268 -11.80 -12.93 -14.70
C LEU A 268 -12.27 -12.32 -13.38
N VAL A 269 -13.35 -11.57 -13.41
CA VAL A 269 -13.96 -10.97 -12.23
C VAL A 269 -15.30 -11.63 -11.97
N ARG A 270 -15.47 -12.14 -10.75
CA ARG A 270 -16.71 -12.76 -10.30
C ARG A 270 -17.53 -11.79 -9.47
N VAL A 271 -18.83 -11.72 -9.71
CA VAL A 271 -19.79 -11.00 -8.86
C VAL A 271 -20.92 -11.96 -8.57
N ASN A 272 -21.27 -12.14 -7.29
CA ASN A 272 -22.29 -13.09 -6.84
C ASN A 272 -22.05 -14.54 -7.33
N GLY A 273 -20.77 -14.94 -7.43
CA GLY A 273 -20.38 -16.29 -7.88
C GLY A 273 -20.31 -16.49 -9.39
N GLU A 274 -20.83 -15.54 -10.18
CA GLU A 274 -20.83 -15.61 -11.65
C GLU A 274 -19.76 -14.75 -12.28
N ILE A 275 -19.31 -15.10 -13.49
CA ILE A 275 -18.31 -14.31 -14.23
C ILE A 275 -18.99 -13.06 -14.79
N ALA A 276 -18.74 -11.92 -14.15
CA ALA A 276 -19.28 -10.62 -14.54
C ALA A 276 -18.44 -9.93 -15.62
N GLY A 277 -17.13 -10.22 -15.67
CA GLY A 277 -16.27 -9.66 -16.71
C GLY A 277 -14.82 -10.08 -16.61
N LEU A 278 -13.96 -9.30 -17.27
CA LEU A 278 -12.52 -9.47 -17.32
C LEU A 278 -11.83 -8.13 -17.06
N ILE A 279 -10.71 -8.17 -16.34
CA ILE A 279 -9.81 -7.04 -16.18
C ILE A 279 -8.40 -7.44 -16.63
N SER A 280 -7.75 -6.55 -17.38
CA SER A 280 -6.36 -6.69 -17.80
C SER A 280 -5.47 -5.62 -17.17
N LYS A 281 -4.15 -5.84 -17.19
CA LYS A 281 -3.17 -4.81 -16.78
C LYS A 281 -3.35 -3.49 -17.55
N THR A 282 -3.73 -3.57 -18.83
CA THR A 282 -4.02 -2.41 -19.66
C THR A 282 -5.26 -1.67 -19.16
N ASP A 283 -6.34 -2.38 -18.82
CA ASP A 283 -7.55 -1.72 -18.26
C ASP A 283 -7.23 -1.01 -16.95
N VAL A 284 -6.35 -1.57 -16.11
CA VAL A 284 -5.88 -0.90 -14.89
C VAL A 284 -5.16 0.40 -15.24
N LEU A 285 -4.20 0.37 -16.17
CA LEU A 285 -3.47 1.58 -16.59
C LEU A 285 -4.41 2.63 -17.19
N ASP A 286 -5.26 2.25 -18.14
CA ASP A 286 -6.20 3.14 -18.83
C ASP A 286 -7.18 3.82 -17.85
N LYS A 287 -7.50 3.19 -16.72
CA LYS A 287 -8.42 3.72 -15.71
C LYS A 287 -7.73 4.56 -14.63
N LEU A 288 -6.42 4.44 -14.48
CA LEU A 288 -5.63 5.21 -13.50
C LEU A 288 -5.04 6.48 -14.11
N VAL A 289 -4.77 6.44 -15.41
CA VAL A 289 -4.23 7.56 -16.14
C VAL A 289 -5.36 8.56 -16.42
N VAL A 290 -5.22 9.78 -15.89
CA VAL A 290 -6.08 10.92 -16.17
C VAL A 290 -5.26 11.88 -17.04
N TYR A 291 -5.35 11.71 -18.36
CA TYR A 291 -4.87 12.69 -19.35
C TYR A 291 -6.03 13.06 -20.26
#